data_AF-A0A845QDV2-F1
#
_entry.id   AF-A0A845QDV2-F1
#
_cell.length_a   1.000
_cell.length_b   1.000
_cell.length_c   1.000
_cell.angle_alpha   90.00
_cell.angle_beta   90.00
_cell.angle_gamma   90.00
#
_symmetry.space_group_name_H-M   'P 1'
#
loop_
_entity.id
_entity.type
_entity.pdbx_description
1 polymer ?
#
loop_
_entity_poly.entity_id
_entity_poly.type
_entity_poly.pdbx_seq_one_letter_code
_entity_poly.pdbx_strand_id
1 'polypeptide(L)'
;MNPFRQAEAKAFLSQAVLWTRRQPPGLLSAAEVWNLTLLCHCNLARYQDLAEIRGISENTIRRQMRSARLKLDARTNLFAVAEALRRDLIPRFSRWKPGERQAEIILFPAA
;
A
#
# COMPACT_ATOMS: atom_id res chain seq x y z
N MET A 1 10.30 13.98 4.17
CA MET A 1 9.01 13.69 4.83
C MET A 1 9.11 14.02 6.33
N ASN A 2 8.05 14.52 6.99
CA ASN A 2 8.08 14.77 8.45
C ASN A 2 8.09 13.42 9.23
N PRO A 3 8.87 13.28 10.32
CA PRO A 3 8.93 12.07 11.16
C PRO A 3 7.59 11.42 11.51
N PHE A 4 6.55 12.21 11.81
CA PHE A 4 5.21 11.69 12.15
C PHE A 4 4.59 10.91 10.99
N ARG A 5 4.63 11.47 9.78
CA ARG A 5 4.13 10.80 8.56
C ARG A 5 4.94 9.55 8.23
N GLN A 6 6.24 9.56 8.52
CA GLN A 6 7.10 8.40 8.30
C GLN A 6 6.76 7.26 9.27
N ALA A 7 6.49 7.56 10.54
CA ALA A 7 6.08 6.57 11.54
C ALA A 7 4.71 5.96 11.18
N GLU A 8 3.77 6.79 10.76
CA GLU A 8 2.45 6.35 10.29
C GLU A 8 2.56 5.44 9.05
N ALA A 9 3.34 5.85 8.05
CA ALA A 9 3.57 5.05 6.86
C ALA A 9 4.23 3.70 7.17
N LYS A 10 5.16 3.66 8.13
CA LYS A 10 5.75 2.40 8.62
C LYS A 10 4.71 1.51 9.30
N ALA A 11 3.74 2.07 10.03
CA ALA A 11 2.65 1.29 10.62
C ALA A 11 1.78 0.65 9.54
N PHE A 12 1.39 1.41 8.51
CA PHE A 12 0.65 0.88 7.36
C PHE A 12 1.43 -0.21 6.61
N LEU A 13 2.74 -0.02 6.41
CA LEU A 13 3.59 -1.04 5.81
C LEU A 13 3.60 -2.33 6.64
N SER A 14 3.77 -2.24 7.95
CA SER A 14 3.76 -3.40 8.84
C SER A 14 2.43 -4.16 8.77
N GLN A 15 1.31 -3.45 8.72
CA GLN A 15 -0.01 -4.07 8.55
C GLN A 15 -0.17 -4.72 7.18
N ALA A 16 0.31 -4.08 6.10
CA ALA A 16 0.29 -4.65 4.76
C ALA A 16 1.12 -5.94 4.67
N VAL A 17 2.29 -5.97 5.32
CA VAL A 17 3.13 -7.17 5.44
C VAL A 17 2.37 -8.29 6.14
N LEU A 18 1.77 -8.01 7.29
CA LEU A 18 0.96 -8.99 8.04
C LEU A 18 -0.23 -9.50 7.20
N TRP A 19 -0.92 -8.61 6.49
CA TRP A 19 -2.02 -8.97 5.60
C TRP A 19 -1.55 -9.93 4.50
N THR A 20 -0.47 -9.60 3.77
CA THR A 20 0.06 -10.48 2.70
C THR A 20 0.56 -11.84 3.21
N ARG A 21 0.95 -11.94 4.49
CA ARG A 21 1.32 -13.23 5.10
C ARG A 21 0.10 -14.10 5.39
N ARG A 22 -1.02 -13.49 5.75
CA ARG A 22 -2.29 -14.18 6.03
C ARG A 22 -3.07 -14.49 4.75
N GLN A 23 -2.95 -13.62 3.75
CA GLN A 23 -3.61 -13.72 2.44
C GLN A 23 -2.55 -13.54 1.34
N PRO A 24 -1.91 -14.63 0.89
CA PRO A 24 -0.91 -14.57 -0.17
C PRO A 24 -1.53 -13.98 -1.44
N PRO A 25 -0.98 -12.89 -2.00
CA PRO A 25 -1.58 -12.26 -3.15
C PRO A 25 -1.33 -13.11 -4.41
N GLY A 26 -2.40 -13.38 -5.16
CA GLY A 26 -2.34 -14.20 -6.39
C GLY A 26 -1.88 -13.42 -7.62
N LEU A 27 -2.52 -12.26 -7.89
CA LEU A 27 -2.22 -11.43 -9.06
C LEU A 27 -1.00 -10.53 -8.85
N LEU A 28 -0.90 -9.93 -7.67
CA LEU A 28 0.19 -9.03 -7.28
C LEU A 28 1.21 -9.78 -6.44
N SER A 29 2.47 -9.36 -6.50
CA SER A 29 3.48 -9.76 -5.51
C SER A 29 3.25 -9.01 -4.20
N ALA A 30 3.73 -9.56 -3.09
CA ALA A 30 3.63 -8.89 -1.79
C ALA A 30 4.23 -7.46 -1.83
N ALA A 31 5.37 -7.29 -2.51
CA ALA A 31 5.99 -5.97 -2.64
C ALA A 31 5.12 -4.95 -3.40
N GLU A 32 4.36 -5.40 -4.41
CA GLU A 32 3.44 -4.54 -5.16
C GLU A 32 2.22 -4.16 -4.31
N VAL A 33 1.66 -5.13 -3.55
CA VAL A 33 0.60 -4.87 -2.58
C VAL A 33 1.02 -3.80 -1.58
N TRP A 34 2.22 -3.93 -0.98
CA TRP A 34 2.70 -2.97 0.00
C TRP A 34 2.86 -1.56 -0.60
N ASN A 35 3.35 -1.44 -1.83
CA ASN A 35 3.50 -0.13 -2.49
C ASN A 35 2.15 0.53 -2.79
N LEU A 36 1.18 -0.23 -3.29
CA LEU A 36 -0.17 0.28 -3.56
C LEU A 36 -0.90 0.64 -2.26
N THR A 37 -0.69 -0.13 -1.20
CA THR A 37 -1.22 0.16 0.14
C THR A 37 -0.68 1.49 0.66
N LEU A 38 0.64 1.70 0.59
CA LEU A 38 1.26 2.96 1.00
C LEU A 38 0.76 4.15 0.17
N LEU A 39 0.59 3.99 -1.14
CA LEU A 39 0.00 5.03 -1.99
C LEU A 39 -1.45 5.36 -1.62
N CYS A 40 -2.25 4.33 -1.33
CA CYS A 40 -3.65 4.48 -0.95
C CYS A 40 -3.81 5.31 0.34
N HIS A 41 -2.96 5.07 1.33
CA HIS A 41 -3.20 5.57 2.70
C HIS A 41 -2.29 6.72 3.13
N CYS A 42 -1.12 6.89 2.51
CA CYS A 42 -0.12 7.86 2.97
C CYS A 42 -0.01 9.12 2.09
N ASN A 43 -0.87 9.26 1.05
CA ASN A 43 -0.87 10.40 0.11
C ASN A 43 0.55 10.79 -0.37
N LEU A 44 1.33 9.80 -0.81
CA LEU A 44 2.73 9.98 -1.18
C LEU A 44 2.83 10.61 -2.58
N ALA A 45 3.57 11.72 -2.67
CA ALA A 45 3.70 12.46 -3.92
C ALA A 45 4.83 11.92 -4.82
N ARG A 46 5.83 11.24 -4.24
CA ARG A 46 7.04 10.81 -4.95
C ARG A 46 7.36 9.35 -4.66
N TYR A 47 7.95 8.65 -5.63
CA TYR A 47 8.48 7.30 -5.41
C TYR A 47 9.65 7.28 -4.43
N GLN A 48 10.36 8.41 -4.28
CA GLN A 48 11.39 8.56 -3.27
C GLN A 48 10.84 8.36 -1.85
N ASP A 49 9.63 8.83 -1.55
CA ASP A 49 9.02 8.63 -0.23
C ASP A 49 8.75 7.14 0.03
N LEU A 50 8.24 6.42 -0.98
CA LEU A 50 8.06 4.96 -0.95
C LEU A 50 9.40 4.23 -0.73
N ALA A 51 10.45 4.65 -1.42
CA ALA A 51 11.80 4.10 -1.30
C ALA A 51 12.35 4.24 0.12
N GLU A 52 12.20 5.44 0.71
CA GLU A 52 12.59 5.73 2.10
C GLU A 52 11.81 4.90 3.12
N ILE A 53 10.49 4.76 2.94
CA ILE A 53 9.64 3.96 3.83
C ILE A 53 10.02 2.47 3.74
N ARG A 54 10.28 1.98 2.53
CA ARG A 54 10.59 0.57 2.24
C ARG A 54 12.04 0.18 2.47
N GLY A 55 12.96 1.14 2.58
CA GLY A 55 14.40 0.88 2.69
C GLY A 55 15.00 0.24 1.43
N ILE A 56 14.47 0.56 0.24
CA ILE A 56 14.95 0.03 -1.05
C ILE A 56 15.13 1.16 -2.06
N SER A 57 15.80 0.88 -3.19
CA SER A 57 16.02 1.92 -4.21
C SER A 57 14.73 2.40 -4.88
N GLU A 58 14.69 3.67 -5.28
CA GLU A 58 13.58 4.24 -6.04
C GLU A 58 13.36 3.50 -7.38
N ASN A 59 14.43 3.05 -8.03
CA ASN A 59 14.34 2.25 -9.26
C ASN A 59 13.60 0.93 -9.04
N THR A 60 13.81 0.28 -7.89
CA THR A 60 13.08 -0.92 -7.50
C THR A 60 11.58 -0.61 -7.34
N ILE A 61 11.24 0.49 -6.65
CA ILE A 61 9.86 0.95 -6.51
C ILE A 61 9.23 1.22 -7.89
N ARG A 62 9.91 1.96 -8.77
CA ARG A 62 9.42 2.26 -10.13
C ARG A 62 9.11 1.00 -10.93
N ARG A 63 10.01 0.00 -10.88
CA ARG A 63 9.79 -1.29 -11.57
C ARG A 63 8.59 -2.05 -10.99
N GLN A 64 8.49 -2.14 -9.68
CA GLN A 64 7.37 -2.79 -9.00
C GLN A 64 6.04 -2.10 -9.33
N MET A 65 6.00 -0.76 -9.27
CA MET A 65 4.82 0.03 -9.60
C MET A 65 4.42 -0.07 -11.07
N ARG A 66 5.38 -0.14 -11.99
CA ARG A 66 5.11 -0.42 -13.41
C ARG A 66 4.49 -1.80 -13.60
N SER A 67 5.06 -2.82 -12.95
CA SER A 67 4.54 -4.19 -13.01
C SER A 67 3.12 -4.29 -12.44
N ALA A 68 2.87 -3.70 -11.27
CA ALA A 68 1.53 -3.63 -10.67
C ALA A 68 0.51 -2.97 -11.61
N ARG A 69 0.87 -1.85 -12.24
CA ARG A 69 0.02 -1.16 -13.22
C ARG A 69 -0.32 -2.06 -14.41
N LEU A 70 0.65 -2.78 -14.96
CA LEU A 70 0.40 -3.70 -16.08
C LEU A 70 -0.54 -4.85 -15.68
N LYS A 71 -0.33 -5.44 -14.50
CA LYS A 71 -1.19 -6.53 -13.99
C LYS A 71 -2.63 -6.09 -13.74
N LEU A 72 -2.83 -4.83 -13.39
CA LEU A 72 -4.14 -4.24 -13.11
C LEU A 72 -4.76 -3.54 -14.31
N ASP A 73 -4.11 -3.56 -15.48
CA ASP A 73 -4.49 -2.82 -16.68
C ASP A 73 -4.73 -1.31 -16.40
N ALA A 74 -3.85 -0.72 -15.59
CA ALA A 74 -4.00 0.64 -15.08
C ALA A 74 -2.97 1.58 -15.72
N ARG A 75 -3.46 2.69 -16.30
CA ARG A 75 -2.60 3.71 -16.92
C ARG A 75 -1.82 4.54 -15.89
N THR A 76 -2.42 4.83 -14.74
CA THR A 76 -1.81 5.62 -13.66
C THR A 76 -1.78 4.85 -12.35
N ASN A 77 -0.97 5.33 -11.40
CA ASN A 77 -0.94 4.74 -10.05
C ASN A 77 -2.28 4.89 -9.33
N LEU A 78 -2.98 6.01 -9.56
CA LEU A 78 -4.30 6.24 -8.98
C LEU A 78 -5.30 5.18 -9.48
N PHE A 79 -5.32 4.91 -10.79
CA PHE A 79 -6.15 3.84 -11.35
C PHE A 79 -5.74 2.46 -10.82
N ALA A 80 -4.44 2.21 -10.65
CA ALA A 80 -3.97 0.94 -10.07
C ALA A 80 -4.43 0.77 -8.62
N VAL A 81 -4.38 1.83 -7.81
CA VAL A 81 -4.90 1.79 -6.43
C VAL A 81 -6.41 1.56 -6.43
N ALA A 82 -7.17 2.29 -7.26
CA ALA A 82 -8.61 2.12 -7.37
C ALA A 82 -8.98 0.68 -7.77
N GLU A 83 -8.30 0.12 -8.76
CA GLU A 83 -8.57 -1.23 -9.24
C GLU A 83 -8.14 -2.31 -8.22
N ALA A 84 -7.02 -2.10 -7.53
CA ALA A 84 -6.58 -2.99 -6.47
C ALA A 84 -7.55 -2.98 -5.29
N LEU A 85 -8.14 -1.83 -4.94
CA LEU A 85 -9.21 -1.75 -3.95
C LEU A 85 -10.47 -2.46 -4.45
N ARG A 86 -10.88 -2.21 -5.69
CA ARG A 86 -12.10 -2.80 -6.28
C ARG A 86 -12.06 -4.33 -6.34
N ARG A 87 -10.87 -4.90 -6.55
CA ARG A 87 -10.62 -6.36 -6.60
C ARG A 87 -10.15 -6.96 -5.27
N ASP A 88 -10.13 -6.16 -4.19
CA ASP A 88 -9.67 -6.55 -2.85
C ASP A 88 -8.26 -7.16 -2.83
N LEU A 89 -7.37 -6.61 -3.65
CA LEU A 89 -5.97 -7.02 -3.78
C LEU A 89 -5.02 -6.27 -2.83
N ILE A 90 -5.53 -5.26 -2.12
CA ILE A 90 -4.80 -4.50 -1.09
C ILE A 90 -5.71 -4.31 0.14
N PRO A 91 -5.13 -4.24 1.36
CA PRO A 91 -5.90 -4.00 2.57
C PRO A 91 -6.53 -2.60 2.58
N ARG A 92 -7.75 -2.55 3.11
CA ARG A 92 -8.44 -1.31 3.48
C ARG A 92 -8.26 -1.09 4.98
N PHE A 93 -7.93 0.14 5.37
CA PHE A 93 -7.85 0.50 6.78
C PHE A 93 -8.94 1.49 7.13
N SER A 94 -9.41 1.45 8.38
CA SER A 94 -10.26 2.49 8.93
C SER A 94 -9.48 3.80 8.98
N ARG A 95 -10.15 4.90 8.63
CA ARG A 95 -9.53 6.23 8.61
C ARG A 95 -8.90 6.50 9.96
N TRP A 96 -7.61 6.81 9.95
CA TRP A 96 -6.91 7.33 11.10
C TRP A 96 -7.60 8.61 11.58
N LYS A 97 -8.09 8.63 12.82
CA LYS A 97 -8.51 9.85 13.50
C LYS A 97 -7.34 10.33 14.36
N PRO A 98 -6.98 11.63 14.31
CA PRO A 98 -5.98 12.19 15.23
C PRO A 98 -6.36 11.87 16.68
N GLY A 99 -5.52 11.09 17.38
CA GLY A 99 -5.74 10.67 18.76
C GLY A 99 -6.07 9.18 18.96
N GLU A 100 -6.42 8.44 17.91
CA GLU A 100 -6.62 6.99 17.98
C GLU A 100 -5.31 6.21 17.77
N ARG A 101 -5.10 5.15 18.56
CA ARG A 101 -3.90 4.30 18.48
C ARG A 101 -4.02 3.37 17.27
N GLN A 102 -3.30 3.70 16.21
CA GLN A 102 -3.13 2.92 14.96
C GLN A 102 -4.39 2.84 14.08
N ALA A 103 -4.17 2.82 12.76
CA ALA A 103 -5.22 2.46 11.81
C ALA A 103 -5.53 0.97 11.98
N GLU A 104 -6.80 0.58 11.95
CA GLU A 104 -7.22 -0.83 12.02
C GLU A 104 -7.53 -1.35 10.63
N ILE A 105 -7.19 -2.60 10.34
CA ILE A 105 -7.62 -3.27 9.09
C ILE A 105 -9.14 -3.43 9.14
N ILE A 106 -9.85 -2.88 8.15
CA ILE A 106 -11.27 -3.19 7.98
C ILE A 106 -11.33 -4.58 7.36
N LEU A 107 -11.67 -5.57 8.18
CA LEU A 107 -12.06 -6.88 7.69
C LEU A 107 -13.43 -6.74 7.00
N PHE A 108 -13.56 -7.26 5.79
CA PHE A 108 -14.87 -7.38 5.16
C PHE A 108 -15.76 -8.33 5.96
N PRO A 109 -17.09 -8.15 5.94
CA PRO A 109 -18.00 -9.18 6.42
C PRO A 109 -17.73 -10.46 5.63
N ALA A 110 -17.57 -11.58 6.33
CA ALA A 110 -17.63 -12.89 5.70
C ALA A 110 -19.03 -13.03 5.10
N ALA A 111 -19.09 -13.16 3.77
CA ALA A 111 -20.33 -13.52 3.08
C ALA A 111 -20.77 -14.94 3.49
#